data_AF-N9UIQ4-F1
#
_entry.id   AF-N9UIQ4-F1
#
_cell.length_a   1.000
_cell.length_b   1.000
_cell.length_c   1.000
_cell.angle_alpha   90.00
_cell.angle_beta   90.00
_cell.angle_gamma   90.00
#
_symmetry.space_group_name_H-M   'P 1'
#
loop_
_entity.id
_entity.type
_entity.pdbx_description
1 polymer ?
#
loop_
_entity_poly.entity_id
_entity_poly.type
_entity_poly.pdbx_seq_one_letter_code
_entity_poly.pdbx_strand_id
1 'polypeptide(L)'
;MNCFQTNSPTPEVSPYYMNKYLHTEQPFPDNYIEDWFLGGMRVNYHLDVLPLKDIVRESLALSQQISTVIMYICIFLLTAHEILPVRGVYVADIILLSMCFLSCIPLKISPTVFCGWRSIIIFGTVWGLVPVISTITTGYYPDSIYILSTVLFIIHICFFDYGYINNYVDEINGVLSYNAVLLASIVLASILPKNAMVFPLISLSIILFEFNPLFRHYLLVC
;
A
#
# COMPACT_ATOMS: atom_id res chain seq x y z
N MET A 1 -12.61 -40.94 2.43
CA MET A 1 -11.35 -41.01 3.20
C MET A 1 -10.58 -42.23 2.76
N ASN A 2 -9.72 -42.09 1.75
CA ASN A 2 -8.74 -43.11 1.41
C ASN A 2 -7.38 -42.49 1.66
N CYS A 3 -6.67 -42.98 2.67
CA CYS A 3 -5.29 -42.62 2.94
C CYS A 3 -4.45 -43.04 1.73
N PHE A 4 -3.83 -42.07 1.05
CA PHE A 4 -2.78 -42.34 0.08
C PHE A 4 -1.64 -43.05 0.82
N GLN A 5 -1.43 -44.33 0.51
CA GLN A 5 -0.23 -45.06 0.92
C GLN A 5 0.98 -44.35 0.32
N THR A 6 1.81 -43.76 1.16
CA THR A 6 3.12 -43.22 0.76
C THR A 6 4.08 -44.39 0.58
N ASN A 7 4.00 -45.08 -0.56
CA ASN A 7 5.11 -45.91 -1.00
C ASN A 7 6.28 -44.94 -1.28
N SER A 8 7.32 -44.97 -0.44
CA SER A 8 8.55 -44.24 -0.74
C SER A 8 9.10 -44.78 -2.07
N PRO A 9 9.45 -43.93 -3.05
CA PRO A 9 10.01 -44.39 -4.32
C PRO A 9 11.45 -44.93 -4.16
N THR A 10 12.05 -44.78 -2.98
CA THR A 10 13.36 -45.33 -2.65
C THR A 10 13.23 -46.80 -2.24
N PRO A 11 13.84 -47.75 -2.98
CA PRO A 11 13.88 -49.16 -2.56
C PRO A 11 14.64 -49.30 -1.23
N GLU A 12 14.33 -50.34 -0.45
CA GLU A 12 15.16 -50.71 0.70
C GLU A 12 16.53 -51.18 0.19
N VAL A 13 17.55 -50.35 0.40
CA VAL A 13 18.92 -50.63 -0.04
C VAL A 13 19.68 -51.34 1.08
N SER A 14 20.42 -52.39 0.73
CA SER A 14 21.29 -53.11 1.66
C SER A 14 22.30 -52.16 2.32
N PRO A 15 22.59 -52.31 3.64
CA PRO A 15 23.57 -51.48 4.33
C PRO A 15 25.01 -51.63 3.81
N TYR A 16 25.27 -52.64 2.96
CA TYR A 16 26.56 -52.88 2.32
C TYR A 16 26.64 -52.38 0.87
N TYR A 17 25.60 -51.72 0.38
CA TYR A 17 25.51 -51.25 -1.00
C TYR A 17 26.56 -50.18 -1.32
N MET A 18 26.79 -49.24 -0.40
CA MET A 18 27.77 -48.17 -0.56
C MET A 18 28.47 -47.90 0.77
N ASN A 19 29.80 -47.88 0.74
CA ASN A 19 30.60 -47.67 1.93
C ASN A 19 30.77 -46.17 2.18
N LYS A 20 30.46 -45.71 3.40
CA LYS A 20 30.55 -44.30 3.80
C LYS A 20 31.99 -43.82 4.07
N TYR A 21 32.97 -44.38 3.36
CA TYR A 21 34.38 -44.05 3.49
C TYR A 21 34.86 -43.41 2.18
N LEU A 22 35.22 -42.12 2.22
CA LEU A 22 35.58 -41.33 1.05
C LEU A 22 36.92 -41.75 0.40
N HIS A 23 37.80 -42.42 1.16
CA HIS A 23 39.18 -42.73 0.75
C HIS A 23 39.36 -44.16 0.23
N THR A 24 38.27 -44.90 0.04
CA THR A 24 38.29 -46.28 -0.46
C THR A 24 37.65 -46.30 -1.83
N GLU A 25 38.29 -47.01 -2.77
CA GLU A 25 37.72 -47.24 -4.10
C GLU A 25 36.35 -47.91 -3.97
N GLN A 26 35.33 -47.27 -4.55
CA GLN A 26 33.96 -47.77 -4.54
C GLN A 26 33.75 -48.70 -5.75
N PRO A 27 32.80 -49.64 -5.68
CA PRO A 27 32.45 -50.49 -6.82
C PRO A 27 31.74 -49.74 -7.97
N PHE A 28 31.48 -48.44 -7.79
CA PHE A 28 30.80 -47.57 -8.75
C PHE A 28 31.71 -46.42 -9.16
N PRO A 29 31.62 -45.93 -10.42
CA PRO A 29 32.37 -44.76 -10.86
C PRO A 29 31.92 -43.49 -10.12
N ASP A 30 32.80 -42.49 -10.03
CA ASP A 30 32.55 -41.25 -9.27
C ASP A 30 31.30 -40.47 -9.70
N ASN A 31 30.82 -40.69 -10.92
CA ASN A 31 29.62 -40.06 -11.49
C ASN A 31 28.40 -40.98 -11.53
N TYR A 32 28.45 -42.12 -10.82
CA TYR A 32 27.33 -43.05 -10.75
C TYR A 32 26.16 -42.43 -9.97
N ILE A 33 24.97 -42.56 -10.55
CA ILE A 33 23.70 -42.12 -9.97
C ILE A 33 22.70 -43.25 -10.19
N GLU A 34 21.90 -43.57 -9.17
CA GLU A 34 20.86 -44.59 -9.28
C GLU A 34 19.72 -44.17 -10.20
N ASP A 35 19.12 -45.13 -10.90
CA ASP A 35 17.94 -44.89 -11.74
C ASP A 35 16.76 -44.30 -10.95
N TRP A 36 16.67 -44.60 -9.66
CA TRP A 36 15.61 -44.11 -8.76
C TRP A 36 15.99 -42.82 -8.01
N PHE A 37 17.22 -42.31 -8.15
CA PHE A 37 17.70 -41.10 -7.49
C PHE A 37 16.79 -39.90 -7.78
N LEU A 38 16.49 -39.70 -9.07
CA LEU A 38 15.59 -38.64 -9.52
C LEU A 38 14.12 -38.97 -9.24
N GLY A 39 13.78 -40.24 -9.04
CA GLY A 39 12.42 -40.68 -8.67
C GLY A 39 11.99 -40.22 -7.28
N GLY A 40 12.94 -39.93 -6.39
CA GLY A 40 12.70 -39.31 -5.08
C GLY A 40 12.60 -37.79 -5.10
N MET A 41 12.90 -37.13 -6.24
CA MET A 41 12.84 -35.68 -6.32
C MET A 41 11.39 -35.21 -6.32
N ARG A 42 11.01 -34.50 -5.25
CA ARG A 42 9.74 -33.80 -5.18
C ARG A 42 9.87 -32.45 -5.87
N VAL A 43 9.46 -32.37 -7.13
CA VAL A 43 9.33 -31.09 -7.85
C VAL A 43 8.08 -30.38 -7.34
N ASN A 44 8.14 -29.06 -7.14
CA ASN A 44 6.98 -28.25 -6.74
C ASN A 44 6.38 -28.61 -5.36
N TYR A 45 7.20 -29.10 -4.42
CA TYR A 45 6.72 -29.54 -3.09
C TYR A 45 6.03 -28.44 -2.26
N HIS A 46 6.42 -27.18 -2.45
CA HIS A 46 5.80 -26.00 -1.83
C HIS A 46 5.17 -25.06 -2.87
N LEU A 47 4.77 -25.57 -4.04
CA LEU A 47 4.14 -24.74 -5.05
C LEU A 47 2.66 -24.50 -4.67
N ASP A 48 2.44 -23.57 -3.76
CA ASP A 48 1.11 -23.02 -3.49
C ASP A 48 0.74 -22.11 -4.67
N VAL A 49 -0.04 -22.65 -5.60
CA VAL A 49 -0.62 -21.83 -6.68
C VAL A 49 -1.59 -20.83 -6.04
N LEU A 50 -1.20 -19.56 -5.95
CA LEU A 50 -2.11 -18.52 -5.49
C LEU A 50 -3.32 -18.51 -6.43
N PRO A 51 -4.54 -18.60 -5.89
CA PRO A 51 -5.72 -18.53 -6.73
C PRO A 51 -5.78 -17.15 -7.39
N LEU A 52 -6.21 -17.10 -8.64
CA LEU A 52 -6.29 -15.86 -9.43
C LEU A 52 -7.04 -14.76 -8.68
N LYS A 53 -8.07 -15.12 -7.90
CA LYS A 53 -8.85 -14.19 -7.08
C LYS A 53 -7.99 -13.40 -6.10
N ASP A 54 -7.05 -14.07 -5.44
CA ASP A 54 -6.19 -13.42 -4.44
C ASP A 54 -5.18 -12.52 -5.13
N ILE A 55 -4.57 -12.98 -6.23
CA ILE A 55 -3.68 -12.14 -7.04
C ILE A 55 -4.39 -10.89 -7.57
N VAL A 56 -5.63 -11.03 -8.05
CA VAL A 56 -6.44 -9.91 -8.52
C VAL A 56 -6.78 -8.96 -7.37
N ARG A 57 -7.12 -9.48 -6.19
CA ARG A 57 -7.41 -8.65 -5.01
C ARG A 57 -6.17 -7.85 -4.57
N GLU A 58 -5.02 -8.51 -4.46
CA GLU A 58 -3.76 -7.87 -4.05
C GLU A 58 -3.31 -6.81 -5.06
N SER A 59 -3.35 -7.14 -6.36
CA SER A 59 -2.99 -6.20 -7.42
C SER A 59 -3.96 -5.03 -7.55
N LEU A 60 -5.24 -5.22 -7.23
CA LEU A 60 -6.24 -4.16 -7.22
C LEU A 60 -5.92 -3.11 -6.15
N ALA A 61 -5.59 -3.51 -4.93
CA ALA A 61 -5.24 -2.57 -3.86
C ALA A 61 -4.04 -1.67 -4.24
N LEU A 62 -3.00 -2.25 -4.83
CA LEU A 62 -1.84 -1.52 -5.33
C LEU A 62 -2.21 -0.55 -6.46
N SER A 63 -2.95 -1.04 -7.46
CA SER A 63 -3.38 -0.23 -8.62
C SER A 63 -4.22 0.98 -8.19
N GLN A 64 -5.10 0.78 -7.21
CA GLN A 64 -5.93 1.84 -6.65
C GLN A 64 -5.09 2.87 -5.90
N GLN A 65 -4.06 2.46 -5.15
CA GLN A 65 -3.18 3.38 -4.45
C GLN A 65 -2.32 4.22 -5.40
N ILE A 66 -1.83 3.61 -6.48
CA ILE A 66 -1.13 4.36 -7.55
C ILE A 66 -2.10 5.35 -8.20
N SER A 67 -3.33 4.91 -8.49
CA SER A 67 -4.35 5.76 -9.09
C SER A 67 -4.76 6.94 -8.20
N THR A 68 -4.84 6.77 -6.88
CA THR A 68 -5.19 7.86 -5.95
C THR A 68 -4.08 8.90 -5.88
N VAL A 69 -2.82 8.47 -5.86
CA VAL A 69 -1.66 9.37 -5.92
C VAL A 69 -1.63 10.16 -7.23
N ILE A 70 -1.78 9.48 -8.37
CA ILE A 70 -1.80 10.14 -9.68
C ILE A 70 -2.99 11.11 -9.77
N MET A 71 -4.17 10.71 -9.31
CA MET A 71 -5.35 11.57 -9.30
C MET A 71 -5.11 12.84 -8.48
N TYR A 72 -4.51 12.72 -7.30
CA TYR A 72 -4.14 13.87 -6.47
C TYR A 72 -3.19 14.82 -7.20
N ILE A 73 -2.12 14.28 -7.79
CA ILE A 73 -1.13 15.06 -8.54
C ILE A 73 -1.78 15.76 -9.74
N CYS A 74 -2.66 15.08 -10.47
CA CYS A 74 -3.42 15.67 -11.57
C CYS A 74 -4.28 16.84 -11.10
N ILE A 75 -5.04 16.68 -10.01
CA ILE A 75 -5.87 17.75 -9.45
C ILE A 75 -5.00 18.93 -8.99
N PHE A 76 -3.86 18.66 -8.36
CA PHE A 76 -2.89 19.68 -7.99
C PHE A 76 -2.41 20.47 -9.21
N LEU A 77 -1.91 19.79 -10.25
CA LEU A 77 -1.39 20.44 -11.46
C LEU A 77 -2.47 21.24 -12.19
N LEU A 78 -3.68 20.68 -12.32
CA LEU A 78 -4.81 21.37 -12.94
C LEU A 78 -5.23 22.62 -12.16
N THR A 79 -5.16 22.57 -10.83
CA THR A 79 -5.47 23.73 -9.96
C THR A 79 -4.35 24.77 -10.01
N ALA A 80 -3.08 24.34 -10.04
CA ALA A 80 -1.91 25.21 -10.13
C ALA A 80 -1.85 25.98 -11.45
N HIS A 81 -2.25 25.34 -12.56
CA HIS A 81 -2.38 25.98 -13.87
C HIS A 81 -3.69 26.76 -14.06
N GLU A 82 -4.52 26.88 -13.03
CA GLU A 82 -5.84 27.56 -13.06
C GLU A 82 -6.83 27.01 -14.10
N ILE A 83 -6.61 25.78 -14.58
CA ILE A 83 -7.52 25.07 -15.50
C ILE A 83 -8.74 24.60 -14.71
N LEU A 84 -8.50 24.04 -13.52
CA LEU A 84 -9.55 23.65 -12.58
C LEU A 84 -9.79 24.80 -11.59
N PRO A 85 -11.02 25.35 -11.52
CA PRO A 85 -11.32 26.42 -10.58
C PRO A 85 -11.26 25.87 -9.14
N VAL A 86 -10.62 26.61 -8.25
CA VAL A 86 -10.46 26.24 -6.82
C VAL A 86 -11.82 25.95 -6.16
N ARG A 87 -12.87 26.67 -6.55
CA ARG A 87 -14.25 26.43 -6.09
C ARG A 87 -14.72 25.00 -6.36
N GLY A 88 -14.31 24.41 -7.48
CA GLY A 88 -14.62 23.02 -7.81
C GLY A 88 -13.97 22.04 -6.83
N VAL A 89 -12.73 22.29 -6.43
CA VAL A 89 -12.03 21.47 -5.43
C VAL A 89 -12.71 21.58 -4.07
N TYR A 90 -13.07 22.78 -3.62
CA TYR A 90 -13.84 22.95 -2.37
C TYR A 90 -15.19 22.20 -2.39
N VAL A 91 -15.93 22.27 -3.50
CA VAL A 91 -17.20 21.55 -3.64
C VAL A 91 -16.96 20.04 -3.61
N ALA A 92 -15.93 19.55 -4.30
CA ALA A 92 -15.56 18.14 -4.27
C ALA A 92 -15.20 17.69 -2.85
N ASP A 93 -14.41 18.46 -2.10
CA ASP A 93 -14.06 18.18 -0.71
C ASP A 93 -15.30 18.07 0.19
N ILE A 94 -16.23 19.02 0.08
CA ILE A 94 -17.49 19.00 0.86
C ILE A 94 -18.31 17.76 0.51
N ILE A 95 -18.43 17.43 -0.78
CA ILE A 95 -19.17 16.25 -1.23
C ILE A 95 -18.49 14.98 -0.70
N LEU A 96 -17.19 14.81 -0.89
CA LEU A 96 -16.45 13.64 -0.44
C LEU A 96 -16.52 13.48 1.09
N LEU A 97 -16.35 14.56 1.84
CA LEU A 97 -16.44 14.55 3.30
C LEU A 97 -17.85 14.18 3.77
N SER A 98 -18.89 14.70 3.09
CA SER A 98 -20.28 14.35 3.37
C SER A 98 -20.57 12.87 3.07
N MET A 99 -20.04 12.34 1.97
CA MET A 99 -20.17 10.93 1.60
C MET A 99 -19.45 10.03 2.62
N CYS A 100 -18.27 10.44 3.07
CA CYS A 100 -17.53 9.74 4.12
C CYS A 100 -18.38 9.67 5.41
N PHE A 101 -18.97 10.80 5.85
CA PHE A 101 -19.82 10.83 7.04
C PHE A 101 -21.07 9.95 6.91
N LEU A 102 -21.74 10.00 5.76
CA LEU A 102 -22.91 9.15 5.48
C LEU A 102 -22.53 7.66 5.48
N SER A 103 -21.36 7.31 4.94
CA SER A 103 -20.90 5.92 4.87
C SER A 103 -20.53 5.31 6.23
N CYS A 104 -20.25 6.12 7.26
CA CYS A 104 -20.01 5.60 8.62
C CYS A 104 -21.24 4.91 9.24
N ILE A 105 -22.45 5.31 8.85
CA ILE A 105 -23.70 4.73 9.36
C ILE A 105 -23.84 3.26 8.95
N PRO A 106 -23.82 2.88 7.66
CA PRO A 106 -23.94 1.48 7.25
C PRO A 106 -22.72 0.65 7.66
N LEU A 107 -21.51 1.22 7.64
CA LEU A 107 -20.26 0.52 7.97
C LEU A 107 -20.05 0.31 9.48
N LYS A 108 -20.99 0.79 10.33
CA LYS A 108 -20.91 0.70 11.80
C LYS A 108 -19.56 1.17 12.37
N ILE A 109 -18.94 2.15 11.71
CA ILE A 109 -17.68 2.74 12.15
C ILE A 109 -17.96 3.51 13.43
N SER A 110 -17.15 3.29 14.47
CA SER A 110 -17.34 3.97 15.74
C SER A 110 -17.36 5.50 15.52
N PRO A 111 -18.35 6.22 16.06
CA PRO A 111 -18.41 7.67 15.95
C PRO A 111 -17.18 8.34 16.59
N THR A 112 -16.44 7.68 17.48
CA THR A 112 -15.21 8.28 18.05
C THR A 112 -14.05 8.39 17.06
N VAL A 113 -14.07 7.61 15.98
CA VAL A 113 -13.05 7.59 14.92
C VAL A 113 -13.35 8.66 13.88
N PHE A 114 -14.64 8.86 13.56
CA PHE A 114 -15.06 9.69 12.42
C PHE A 114 -15.91 10.92 12.81
N CYS A 115 -16.52 10.96 14.00
CA CYS A 115 -17.57 11.93 14.33
C CYS A 115 -17.05 13.20 15.03
N GLY A 116 -17.45 14.32 14.44
CA GLY A 116 -17.62 15.60 15.11
C GLY A 116 -16.34 16.41 15.29
N TRP A 117 -16.03 16.73 16.54
CA TRP A 117 -15.11 17.81 16.89
C TRP A 117 -13.65 17.58 16.46
N ARG A 118 -13.17 16.33 16.38
CA ARG A 118 -11.78 16.03 15.97
C ARG A 118 -11.53 16.42 14.52
N SER A 119 -12.47 16.12 13.64
CA SER A 119 -12.42 16.54 12.23
C SER A 119 -12.45 18.07 12.12
N ILE A 120 -13.34 18.73 12.88
CA ILE A 120 -13.39 20.20 12.94
C ILE A 120 -12.05 20.79 13.40
N ILE A 121 -11.38 20.17 14.39
CA ILE A 121 -10.06 20.60 14.84
C ILE A 121 -9.02 20.39 13.74
N ILE A 122 -8.96 19.24 13.09
CA ILE A 122 -7.97 18.94 12.05
C ILE A 122 -8.12 19.92 10.87
N PHE A 123 -9.32 20.04 10.31
CA PHE A 123 -9.53 20.96 9.19
C PHE A 123 -9.40 22.43 9.63
N GLY A 124 -9.84 22.78 10.85
CA GLY A 124 -9.70 24.12 11.40
C GLY A 124 -8.25 24.53 11.63
N THR A 125 -7.40 23.62 12.14
CA THR A 125 -5.97 23.88 12.33
C THR A 125 -5.26 23.99 10.99
N VAL A 126 -5.53 23.11 10.03
CA VAL A 126 -4.95 23.21 8.68
C VAL A 126 -5.33 24.54 8.03
N TRP A 127 -6.59 24.97 8.14
CA TRP A 127 -7.05 26.26 7.63
C TRP A 127 -6.33 27.45 8.29
N GLY A 128 -6.19 27.43 9.62
CA GLY A 128 -5.46 28.45 10.37
C GLY A 128 -3.96 28.47 10.07
N LEU A 129 -3.37 27.33 9.69
CA LEU A 129 -1.95 27.17 9.36
C LEU A 129 -1.62 27.45 7.89
N VAL A 130 -2.60 27.67 7.02
CA VAL A 130 -2.37 28.05 5.61
C VAL A 130 -1.27 29.10 5.40
N PRO A 131 -1.22 30.24 6.12
CA PRO A 131 -0.17 31.23 5.93
C PRO A 131 1.21 30.69 6.30
N VAL A 132 1.30 29.83 7.30
CA VAL A 132 2.56 29.17 7.70
C VAL A 132 2.96 28.16 6.63
N ILE A 133 2.03 27.32 6.18
CA ILE A 133 2.29 26.32 5.15
C ILE A 133 2.82 26.98 3.88
N SER A 134 2.21 28.08 3.46
CA SER A 134 2.61 28.83 2.25
C SER A 134 4.03 29.41 2.34
N THR A 135 4.62 29.53 3.54
CA THR A 135 5.97 30.06 3.72
C THR A 135 7.05 28.99 3.93
N ILE A 136 6.70 27.73 4.18
CA ILE A 136 7.66 26.66 4.53
C ILE A 136 8.75 26.48 3.47
N THR A 137 8.37 26.55 2.19
CA THR A 137 9.30 26.34 1.08
C THR A 137 9.79 27.65 0.44
N THR A 138 9.51 28.79 1.06
CA THR A 138 10.03 30.08 0.57
C THR A 138 11.56 30.09 0.69
N GLY A 139 12.24 30.46 -0.39
CA GLY A 139 13.71 30.42 -0.47
C GLY A 139 14.31 29.14 -1.05
N TYR A 140 13.51 28.14 -1.39
CA TYR A 140 13.94 26.95 -2.12
C TYR A 140 13.52 26.98 -3.60
N TYR A 141 14.26 26.27 -4.45
CA TYR A 141 13.93 26.15 -5.87
C TYR A 141 12.71 25.24 -6.09
N PRO A 142 11.74 25.64 -6.95
CA PRO A 142 10.58 24.83 -7.34
C PRO A 142 10.91 23.40 -7.74
N ASP A 143 11.93 23.21 -8.56
CA ASP A 143 12.31 21.89 -9.09
C ASP A 143 12.70 20.92 -7.96
N SER A 144 13.41 21.41 -6.95
CA SER A 144 13.77 20.62 -5.77
C SER A 144 12.54 20.20 -4.95
N ILE A 145 11.51 21.06 -4.88
CA ILE A 145 10.25 20.79 -4.19
C ILE A 145 9.46 19.70 -4.93
N TYR A 146 9.40 19.76 -6.27
CA TYR A 146 8.78 18.71 -7.08
C TYR A 146 9.50 17.36 -6.95
N ILE A 147 10.84 17.36 -6.93
CA ILE A 147 11.63 16.14 -6.72
C ILE A 147 11.36 15.58 -5.32
N LEU A 148 11.42 16.42 -4.28
CA LEU A 148 11.19 16.00 -2.89
C LEU A 148 9.78 15.41 -2.70
N SER A 149 8.75 16.08 -3.19
CA SER A 149 7.37 15.58 -3.12
C SER A 149 7.21 14.27 -3.90
N THR A 150 7.82 14.14 -5.08
CA THR A 150 7.81 12.88 -5.86
C THR A 150 8.44 11.73 -5.08
N VAL A 151 9.59 11.94 -4.45
CA VAL A 151 10.25 10.91 -3.61
C VAL A 151 9.34 10.52 -2.43
N LEU A 152 8.69 11.50 -1.79
CA LEU A 152 7.77 11.22 -0.69
C LEU A 152 6.52 10.45 -1.13
N PHE A 153 5.97 10.72 -2.32
CA PHE A 153 4.90 9.90 -2.89
C PHE A 153 5.33 8.47 -3.22
N ILE A 154 6.57 8.28 -3.69
CA ILE A 154 7.13 6.94 -3.90
C ILE A 154 7.28 6.21 -2.56
N ILE A 155 7.82 6.87 -1.54
CA ILE A 155 7.90 6.30 -0.17
C ILE A 155 6.51 5.91 0.32
N HIS A 156 5.51 6.78 0.13
CA HIS A 156 4.13 6.48 0.48
C HIS A 156 3.65 5.19 -0.19
N ILE A 157 3.76 5.07 -1.51
CA ILE A 157 3.32 3.87 -2.26
C ILE A 157 4.07 2.61 -1.80
N CYS A 158 5.38 2.69 -1.57
CA CYS A 158 6.20 1.54 -1.19
C CYS A 158 5.93 1.04 0.24
N PHE A 159 5.69 1.95 1.17
CA PHE A 159 5.51 1.63 2.60
C PHE A 159 4.05 1.67 3.04
N PHE A 160 3.11 1.79 2.10
CA PHE A 160 1.69 1.77 2.40
C PHE A 160 1.27 0.39 2.94
N ASP A 161 0.40 0.39 3.95
CA ASP A 161 -0.04 -0.84 4.60
C ASP A 161 -1.14 -1.54 3.77
N TYR A 162 -0.71 -2.25 2.73
CA TYR A 162 -1.63 -3.05 1.89
C TYR A 162 -2.26 -4.21 2.66
N GLY A 163 -1.59 -4.70 3.71
CA GLY A 163 -2.13 -5.75 4.59
C GLY A 163 -3.38 -5.28 5.33
N TYR A 164 -3.38 -4.05 5.83
CA TYR A 164 -4.56 -3.43 6.42
C TYR A 164 -5.72 -3.35 5.42
N ILE A 165 -5.48 -2.89 4.18
CA ILE A 165 -6.55 -2.77 3.17
C ILE A 165 -7.12 -4.11 2.73
N ASN A 166 -6.29 -5.15 2.65
CA ASN A 166 -6.72 -6.49 2.27
C ASN A 166 -7.26 -7.30 3.46
N ASN A 167 -7.43 -6.68 4.64
CA ASN A 167 -7.92 -7.32 5.87
C ASN A 167 -7.05 -8.49 6.34
N TYR A 168 -5.74 -8.41 6.11
CA TYR A 168 -4.78 -9.34 6.70
C TYR A 168 -4.36 -8.93 8.11
N VAL A 169 -4.49 -7.64 8.43
CA VAL A 169 -4.16 -7.05 9.72
C VAL A 169 -5.28 -6.09 10.13
N ASP A 170 -5.71 -6.13 11.39
CA ASP A 170 -6.79 -5.28 11.91
C ASP A 170 -6.31 -3.89 12.34
N GLU A 171 -5.00 -3.74 12.58
CA GLU A 171 -4.38 -2.50 13.04
C GLU A 171 -3.51 -1.86 11.95
N ILE A 172 -3.56 -0.52 11.86
CA ILE A 172 -2.80 0.27 10.90
C ILE A 172 -1.35 0.45 11.41
N ASN A 173 -0.37 -0.07 10.67
CA ASN A 173 1.07 0.09 11.00
C ASN A 173 1.82 1.03 10.05
N GLY A 174 1.17 1.57 9.03
CA GLY A 174 1.76 2.38 7.95
C GLY A 174 2.23 3.80 8.30
N VAL A 175 2.70 4.08 9.52
CA VAL A 175 3.03 5.44 10.02
C VAL A 175 3.98 6.20 9.09
N LEU A 176 5.01 5.53 8.58
CA LEU A 176 5.96 6.14 7.62
C LEU A 176 5.25 6.61 6.36
N SER A 177 4.35 5.79 5.82
CA SER A 177 3.62 6.07 4.59
C SER A 177 2.65 7.24 4.74
N TYR A 178 1.87 7.28 5.83
CA TYR A 178 0.94 8.39 6.10
C TYR A 178 1.68 9.72 6.37
N ASN A 179 2.78 9.68 7.12
CA ASN A 179 3.60 10.88 7.33
C ASN A 179 4.26 11.36 6.03
N ALA A 180 4.73 10.44 5.18
CA ALA A 180 5.34 10.78 3.90
C ALA A 180 4.34 11.47 2.96
N VAL A 181 3.12 10.96 2.84
CA VAL A 181 2.11 11.55 1.92
C VAL A 181 1.56 12.87 2.43
N LEU A 182 1.39 13.03 3.74
CA LEU A 182 1.01 14.32 4.33
C LEU A 182 2.10 15.37 4.06
N LEU A 183 3.37 15.01 4.31
CA LEU A 183 4.49 15.90 4.04
C LEU A 183 4.60 16.22 2.54
N ALA A 184 4.43 15.23 1.65
CA ALA A 184 4.43 15.43 0.21
C ALA A 184 3.37 16.46 -0.21
N SER A 185 2.15 16.31 0.32
CA SER A 185 1.02 17.18 0.04
C SER A 185 1.24 18.60 0.56
N ILE A 186 1.76 18.75 1.78
CA ILE A 186 2.05 20.06 2.40
C ILE A 186 3.15 20.80 1.63
N VAL A 187 4.27 20.13 1.35
CA VAL A 187 5.43 20.70 0.63
C VAL A 187 5.06 21.03 -0.82
N LEU A 188 4.19 20.23 -1.44
CA LEU A 188 3.71 20.53 -2.78
C LEU A 188 2.70 21.69 -2.77
N ALA A 189 1.80 21.76 -1.78
CA ALA A 189 0.83 22.85 -1.65
C ALA A 189 1.49 24.19 -1.29
N SER A 190 2.61 24.20 -0.57
CA SER A 190 3.30 25.43 -0.16
C SER A 190 3.88 26.24 -1.32
N ILE A 191 4.01 25.65 -2.52
CA ILE A 191 4.47 26.35 -3.72
C ILE A 191 3.37 27.19 -4.40
N LEU A 192 2.10 26.98 -4.03
CA LEU A 192 0.98 27.59 -4.73
C LEU A 192 0.96 29.11 -4.54
N PRO A 193 0.70 29.89 -5.61
CA PRO A 193 0.78 31.35 -5.55
C PRO A 193 -0.37 31.99 -4.75
N LYS A 194 -1.51 31.30 -4.61
CA LYS A 194 -2.71 31.79 -3.93
C LYS A 194 -3.00 30.93 -2.71
N ASN A 195 -2.97 31.53 -1.52
CA ASN A 195 -3.31 30.87 -0.25
C ASN A 195 -4.68 30.15 -0.29
N ALA A 196 -5.62 30.66 -1.08
CA ALA A 196 -6.94 30.05 -1.25
C ALA A 196 -6.91 28.63 -1.85
N MET A 197 -5.83 28.26 -2.56
CA MET A 197 -5.62 26.94 -3.17
C MET A 197 -5.02 25.92 -2.20
N VAL A 198 -4.32 26.38 -1.16
CA VAL A 198 -3.52 25.53 -0.26
C VAL A 198 -4.43 24.65 0.59
N PHE A 199 -5.39 25.25 1.30
CA PHE A 199 -6.32 24.52 2.15
C PHE A 199 -7.07 23.38 1.43
N PRO A 200 -7.77 23.61 0.29
CA PRO A 200 -8.55 22.55 -0.35
C PRO A 200 -7.66 21.42 -0.89
N LEU A 201 -6.42 21.71 -1.30
CA LEU A 201 -5.51 20.66 -1.76
C LEU A 201 -4.90 19.84 -0.63
N ILE A 202 -4.75 20.39 0.58
CA ILE A 202 -4.35 19.61 1.76
C ILE A 202 -5.55 18.86 2.35
N SER A 203 -6.72 19.49 2.35
CA SER A 203 -7.97 18.85 2.75
C SER A 203 -8.29 17.64 1.87
N LEU A 204 -8.17 17.79 0.55
CA LEU A 204 -8.30 16.69 -0.40
C LEU A 204 -7.29 15.56 -0.14
N SER A 205 -6.04 15.87 0.22
CA SER A 205 -5.04 14.83 0.49
C SER A 205 -5.40 14.00 1.72
N ILE A 206 -5.88 14.63 2.79
CA ILE A 206 -6.39 13.95 3.99
C ILE A 206 -7.56 13.03 3.61
N ILE A 207 -8.51 13.51 2.81
CA ILE A 207 -9.65 12.70 2.35
C ILE A 207 -9.19 11.49 1.52
N LEU A 208 -8.28 11.69 0.57
CA LEU A 208 -7.84 10.64 -0.35
C LEU A 208 -6.86 9.62 0.25
N PHE A 209 -6.01 10.04 1.18
CA PHE A 209 -4.94 9.20 1.71
C PHE A 209 -5.17 8.74 3.15
N GLU A 210 -5.95 9.44 3.96
CA GLU A 210 -6.26 8.99 5.33
C GLU A 210 -7.63 8.31 5.39
N PHE A 211 -8.67 8.98 4.87
CA PHE A 211 -10.04 8.46 4.99
C PHE A 211 -10.34 7.31 4.03
N ASN A 212 -9.96 7.45 2.76
CA ASN A 212 -10.25 6.44 1.74
C ASN A 212 -9.67 5.03 2.06
N PRO A 213 -8.44 4.88 2.58
CA PRO A 213 -7.95 3.58 3.08
C PRO A 213 -8.81 2.99 4.20
N LEU A 214 -9.22 3.80 5.17
CA LEU A 214 -10.07 3.37 6.28
C LEU A 214 -11.42 2.84 5.77
N PHE A 215 -12.06 3.54 4.84
CA PHE A 215 -13.32 3.08 4.24
C PHE A 215 -13.17 1.76 3.47
N ARG A 216 -12.06 1.57 2.75
CA ARG A 216 -11.81 0.33 1.99
C ARG A 216 -11.68 -0.88 2.88
N HIS A 217 -10.98 -0.75 4.00
CA HIS A 217 -10.87 -1.79 5.01
C HIS A 217 -12.27 -2.24 5.46
N TYR A 218 -13.10 -1.31 5.95
CA TYR A 218 -14.47 -1.63 6.40
C TYR A 218 -15.39 -2.18 5.31
N LEU A 219 -15.27 -1.71 4.06
CA LEU A 219 -16.07 -2.19 2.93
C LEU A 219 -15.77 -3.64 2.56
N LEU A 220 -14.54 -4.12 2.78
CA LEU A 220 -14.14 -5.49 2.48
C LEU A 220 -14.38 -6.46 3.64
N VAL A 221 -14.69 -5.94 4.85
CA VAL A 221 -15.05 -6.75 6.03
C VAL A 221 -16.55 -7.07 6.09
N CYS A 222 -17.41 -6.20 5.54
CA CYS A 222 -18.87 -6.38 5.51
C CYS A 222 -19.33 -7.28 4.36
#